data_AF-A0ABD2Q4H1-F1
#
_entry.id   AF-A0ABD2Q4H1-F1
#
_cell.length_a   1.000
_cell.length_b   1.000
_cell.length_c   1.000
_cell.angle_alpha   90.00
_cell.angle_beta   90.00
_cell.angle_gamma   90.00
#
_symmetry.space_group_name_H-M   'P 1'
#
loop_
_entity.id
_entity.type
_entity.pdbx_description
1 polymer ?
#
loop_
_entity_poly.entity_id
_entity_poly.type
_entity_poly.pdbx_seq_one_letter_code
_entity_poly.pdbx_strand_id
1 'polypeptide(L)'
;MHAPQFIVNAIYSNDGNMVEVLQGYLEEPFLMVGAEIFTYAKLGSVIGHEIMHALDSDGSNFLVNETNLLSIESAQKYVGIQECLINQMNNLTFKDIKGDGLFTLDENFADVFGLKLSYRATKRLVEHGKIHVKFAGITDEPWERVFFSAFAQRSCTILAREMSQIQDVHPKNPLRTMSALMNNREFSKAFDCVPQSRMNPTTKCDI
;
A
#
# COMPACT_ATOMS: atom_id res chain seq x y z
N MET A 1 -12.42 1.73 -21.96
CA MET A 1 -11.46 2.51 -22.78
C MET A 1 -10.12 2.46 -22.05
N HIS A 2 -9.08 1.92 -22.66
CA HIS A 2 -7.75 1.87 -22.03
C HIS A 2 -7.17 3.28 -21.89
N ALA A 3 -6.56 3.56 -20.73
CA ALA A 3 -5.86 4.81 -20.50
C ALA A 3 -4.63 4.94 -21.45
N PRO A 4 -4.25 6.16 -21.86
CA PRO A 4 -3.02 6.36 -22.63
C PRO A 4 -1.80 5.79 -21.90
N GLN A 5 -0.98 5.01 -22.62
CA GLN A 5 0.14 4.22 -22.05
C GLN A 5 1.21 5.08 -21.35
N PHE A 6 1.36 6.35 -21.75
CA PHE A 6 2.34 7.27 -21.16
C PHE A 6 1.91 7.87 -19.82
N ILE A 7 0.68 7.61 -19.36
CA ILE A 7 0.24 8.06 -18.04
C ILE A 7 0.96 7.23 -16.97
N VAL A 8 1.46 7.90 -15.94
CA VAL A 8 2.02 7.26 -14.75
C VAL A 8 0.86 6.78 -13.87
N ASN A 9 0.25 5.66 -14.23
CA ASN A 9 -0.83 5.06 -13.47
C ASN A 9 -0.92 3.54 -13.64
N ALA A 10 -1.59 2.88 -12.70
CA ALA A 10 -1.93 1.47 -12.72
C ALA A 10 -3.41 1.35 -12.37
N ILE A 11 -4.05 0.31 -12.89
CA ILE A 11 -5.51 0.16 -12.81
C ILE A 11 -5.83 -1.32 -12.67
N TYR A 12 -6.71 -1.65 -11.73
CA TYR A 12 -7.44 -2.91 -11.78
C TYR A 12 -8.71 -2.78 -12.62
N SER A 13 -8.85 -3.64 -13.64
CA SER A 13 -10.00 -3.68 -14.53
C SER A 13 -10.92 -4.84 -14.14
N ASN A 14 -12.11 -4.50 -13.61
CA ASN A 14 -13.13 -5.47 -13.21
C ASN A 14 -13.61 -6.35 -14.39
N ASP A 15 -13.85 -5.75 -15.56
CA ASP A 15 -14.35 -6.45 -16.75
C ASP A 15 -13.40 -7.57 -17.22
N GLY A 16 -12.10 -7.35 -17.05
CA GLY A 16 -11.05 -8.26 -17.49
C GLY A 16 -10.43 -9.11 -16.37
N ASN A 17 -10.76 -8.84 -15.10
CA ASN A 17 -10.05 -9.35 -13.93
C ASN A 17 -8.53 -9.26 -14.12
N MET A 18 -8.05 -8.05 -14.41
CA MET A 18 -6.66 -7.82 -14.81
C MET A 18 -6.07 -6.57 -14.18
N VAL A 19 -4.78 -6.65 -13.84
CA VAL A 19 -3.97 -5.50 -13.44
C VAL A 19 -3.30 -4.93 -14.68
N GLU A 20 -3.60 -3.67 -14.99
CA GLU A 20 -2.96 -2.89 -16.04
C GLU A 20 -1.91 -1.98 -15.42
N VAL A 21 -0.63 -2.24 -15.68
CA VAL A 21 0.47 -1.32 -15.34
C VAL A 21 0.84 -0.56 -16.61
N LEU A 22 0.61 0.74 -16.63
CA LEU A 22 0.93 1.57 -17.81
C LEU A 22 2.44 1.80 -17.92
N GLN A 23 2.90 2.05 -19.14
CA GLN A 23 4.33 2.25 -19.42
C GLN A 23 4.96 3.37 -18.58
N GLY A 24 4.21 4.42 -18.24
CA GLY A 24 4.71 5.49 -17.37
C GLY A 24 5.14 5.04 -15.96
N TYR A 25 4.66 3.90 -15.46
CA TYR A 25 5.13 3.30 -14.20
C TYR A 25 6.36 2.40 -14.39
N LEU A 26 6.74 2.06 -15.62
CA LEU A 26 7.88 1.21 -15.96
C LEU A 26 9.16 2.03 -16.19
N GLU A 27 9.26 3.18 -15.53
CA GLU A 27 10.40 4.10 -15.58
C GLU A 27 10.88 4.45 -14.16
N GLU A 28 12.04 5.09 -14.05
CA GLU A 28 12.48 5.65 -12.79
C GLU A 28 11.51 6.75 -12.32
N PRO A 29 11.21 6.85 -11.02
CA PRO A 29 11.87 6.19 -9.91
C PRO A 29 11.19 4.86 -9.47
N PHE A 30 10.28 4.29 -10.26
CA PHE A 30 9.46 3.12 -9.91
C PHE A 30 10.10 1.80 -10.35
N LEU A 31 10.69 1.74 -11.54
CA LEU A 31 11.44 0.60 -12.03
C LEU A 31 12.93 0.98 -12.14
N MET A 32 13.72 0.54 -11.16
CA MET A 32 15.16 0.83 -11.07
C MET A 32 15.98 -0.43 -11.35
N VAL A 33 16.68 -0.45 -12.48
CA VAL A 33 17.55 -1.57 -12.88
C VAL A 33 18.82 -1.57 -12.03
N GLY A 34 19.17 -2.71 -11.44
CA GLY A 34 20.31 -2.82 -10.51
C GLY A 34 20.04 -2.28 -9.10
N ALA A 35 18.80 -1.89 -8.80
CA ALA A 35 18.35 -1.45 -7.49
C ALA A 35 16.96 -2.04 -7.18
N GLU A 36 16.82 -3.36 -7.33
CA GLU A 36 15.52 -4.03 -7.36
C GLU A 36 14.70 -3.81 -6.08
N ILE A 37 15.36 -3.62 -4.93
CA ILE A 37 14.69 -3.30 -3.68
C ILE A 37 13.77 -2.07 -3.79
N PHE A 38 14.18 -1.04 -4.53
CA PHE A 38 13.36 0.15 -4.77
C PHE A 38 12.18 -0.18 -5.70
N THR A 39 12.43 -1.01 -6.72
CA THR A 39 11.38 -1.49 -7.62
C THR A 39 10.29 -2.24 -6.87
N TYR A 40 10.65 -3.18 -6.00
CA TYR A 40 9.65 -3.89 -5.20
C TYR A 40 8.95 -2.94 -4.21
N ALA A 41 9.70 -2.10 -3.49
CA ALA A 41 9.11 -1.17 -2.54
C ALA A 41 8.10 -0.22 -3.18
N LYS A 42 8.37 0.26 -4.40
CA LYS A 42 7.52 1.21 -5.12
C LYS A 42 6.55 0.49 -6.04
N LEU A 43 7.02 0.00 -7.19
CA LEU A 43 6.18 -0.66 -8.19
C LEU A 43 5.56 -1.96 -7.67
N GLY A 44 6.30 -2.77 -6.91
CA GLY A 44 5.73 -3.97 -6.30
C GLY A 44 4.57 -3.67 -5.35
N SER A 45 4.63 -2.57 -4.61
CA SER A 45 3.50 -2.12 -3.77
C SER A 45 2.32 -1.60 -4.60
N VAL A 46 2.55 -0.96 -5.75
CA VAL A 46 1.50 -0.56 -6.72
C VAL A 46 0.79 -1.81 -7.25
N ILE A 47 1.55 -2.80 -7.74
CA ILE A 47 0.97 -4.03 -8.28
C ILE A 47 0.17 -4.75 -7.19
N GLY A 48 0.70 -4.84 -5.96
CA GLY A 48 -0.04 -5.43 -4.85
C GLY A 48 -1.32 -4.66 -4.48
N HIS A 49 -1.29 -3.33 -4.62
CA HIS A 49 -2.45 -2.47 -4.43
C HIS A 49 -3.53 -2.77 -5.48
N GLU A 50 -3.17 -2.82 -6.77
CA GLU A 50 -4.14 -3.18 -7.83
C GLU A 50 -4.68 -4.61 -7.68
N ILE A 51 -3.88 -5.56 -7.20
CA ILE A 51 -4.38 -6.92 -6.89
C ILE A 51 -5.46 -6.88 -5.81
N MET A 52 -5.36 -5.98 -4.83
CA MET A 52 -6.36 -5.88 -3.75
C MET A 52 -7.70 -5.37 -4.26
N HIS A 53 -7.74 -4.55 -5.32
CA HIS A 53 -8.99 -4.09 -5.92
C HIS A 53 -9.84 -5.23 -6.50
N ALA A 54 -9.25 -6.40 -6.77
CA ALA A 54 -10.03 -7.61 -7.08
C ALA A 54 -10.95 -8.06 -5.93
N LEU A 55 -10.68 -7.58 -4.71
CA LEU A 55 -11.32 -8.01 -3.47
C LEU A 55 -11.89 -6.83 -2.68
N ASP A 56 -11.91 -5.61 -3.22
CA ASP A 56 -12.42 -4.42 -2.53
C ASP A 56 -13.95 -4.46 -2.34
N SER A 57 -14.60 -3.37 -1.92
CA SER A 57 -16.04 -3.37 -1.65
C SER A 57 -16.88 -3.90 -2.84
N ASP A 58 -16.50 -3.61 -4.07
CA ASP A 58 -17.19 -4.12 -5.27
C ASP A 58 -16.84 -5.59 -5.53
N GLY A 59 -15.55 -5.95 -5.45
CA GLY A 59 -15.09 -7.32 -5.66
C GLY A 59 -15.60 -8.32 -4.61
N SER A 60 -15.58 -7.93 -3.34
CA SER A 60 -16.10 -8.73 -2.22
C SER A 60 -17.61 -8.91 -2.27
N ASN A 61 -18.37 -7.87 -2.67
CA ASN A 61 -19.81 -8.00 -2.90
C ASN A 61 -20.13 -9.01 -4.01
N PHE A 62 -19.35 -9.03 -5.10
CA PHE A 62 -19.46 -10.05 -6.14
C PHE A 62 -19.13 -11.45 -5.60
N LEU A 63 -18.06 -11.59 -4.82
CA LEU A 63 -17.65 -12.87 -4.24
C LEU A 63 -18.66 -13.44 -3.23
N VAL A 64 -19.31 -12.57 -2.45
CA VAL A 64 -20.32 -12.96 -1.46
C VAL A 64 -21.67 -13.23 -2.12
N ASN A 65 -22.19 -12.28 -2.90
CA ASN A 65 -23.59 -12.33 -3.34
C ASN A 65 -23.79 -13.11 -4.64
N GLU A 66 -22.80 -13.12 -5.55
CA GLU A 66 -22.97 -13.75 -6.86
C GLU A 66 -22.35 -15.14 -6.94
N THR A 67 -21.27 -15.39 -6.18
CA THR A 67 -20.50 -16.64 -6.32
C THR A 67 -20.49 -17.52 -5.07
N ASN A 68 -20.92 -17.03 -3.90
CA ASN A 68 -20.85 -17.73 -2.60
C ASN A 68 -19.43 -18.29 -2.30
N LEU A 69 -18.37 -17.65 -2.79
CA LEU A 69 -17.00 -18.18 -2.68
C LEU A 69 -16.36 -17.95 -1.30
N LEU A 70 -16.93 -17.07 -0.48
CA LEU A 70 -16.48 -16.82 0.89
C LEU A 70 -17.33 -17.56 1.91
N SER A 71 -16.68 -18.21 2.88
CA SER A 71 -17.38 -18.70 4.07
C SER A 71 -17.90 -17.52 4.91
N ILE A 72 -18.92 -17.77 5.73
CA ILE A 72 -19.47 -16.78 6.67
C ILE A 72 -18.37 -16.23 7.58
N GLU A 73 -17.48 -17.10 8.07
CA GLU A 73 -16.34 -16.70 8.92
C GLU A 73 -15.38 -15.76 8.18
N SER A 74 -15.02 -16.08 6.93
CA SER A 74 -14.16 -15.23 6.11
C SER A 74 -14.80 -13.87 5.82
N ALA A 75 -16.10 -13.86 5.51
CA ALA A 75 -16.85 -12.62 5.28
C ALA A 75 -16.90 -11.74 6.54
N GLN A 76 -17.15 -12.33 7.72
CA GLN A 76 -17.13 -11.61 8.99
C GLN A 76 -15.74 -11.04 9.31
N LYS A 77 -14.67 -11.82 9.07
CA LYS A 77 -13.30 -11.35 9.27
C LYS A 77 -12.96 -10.19 8.33
N TYR A 78 -13.41 -10.27 7.07
CA TYR A 78 -13.24 -9.21 6.09
C TYR A 78 -13.88 -7.90 6.54
N VAL A 79 -15.15 -7.94 6.99
CA VAL A 79 -15.84 -6.78 7.57
C VAL A 79 -15.10 -6.23 8.79
N GLY A 80 -14.62 -7.09 9.69
CA GLY A 80 -13.86 -6.66 10.87
C GLY A 80 -12.54 -5.94 10.51
N ILE A 81 -11.87 -6.34 9.43
CA ILE A 81 -10.68 -5.65 8.90
C ILE A 81 -11.07 -4.26 8.38
N GLN A 82 -12.16 -4.17 7.62
CA GLN A 82 -12.67 -2.90 7.10
C GLN A 82 -12.99 -1.93 8.24
N GLU A 83 -13.75 -2.37 9.25
CA GLU A 83 -14.07 -1.55 10.42
C GLU A 83 -12.81 -1.08 11.17
N CYS A 84 -11.80 -1.94 11.30
CA CYS A 84 -10.52 -1.55 11.87
C CYS A 84 -9.86 -0.42 11.07
N LEU A 85 -9.79 -0.56 9.75
CA LEU A 85 -9.16 0.42 8.86
C LEU A 85 -9.91 1.76 8.84
N ILE A 86 -11.26 1.73 8.81
CA ILE A 86 -12.10 2.92 8.92
C ILE A 86 -11.78 3.67 10.22
N ASN A 87 -11.82 2.97 11.35
CA ASN A 87 -11.59 3.56 12.66
C ASN A 87 -10.16 4.10 12.81
N GLN A 88 -9.17 3.38 12.26
CA GLN A 88 -7.79 3.84 12.29
C GLN A 88 -7.63 5.12 11.47
N MET A 89 -8.11 5.15 10.23
CA MET A 89 -7.99 6.31 9.33
C MET A 89 -8.71 7.55 9.86
N ASN A 90 -9.90 7.40 10.45
CA ASN A 90 -10.65 8.50 11.08
C ASN A 90 -9.89 9.20 12.22
N ASN A 91 -8.96 8.46 12.86
CA ASN A 91 -8.11 8.97 13.94
C ASN A 91 -6.76 9.51 13.44
N LEU A 92 -6.44 9.36 12.15
CA LEU A 92 -5.21 9.89 11.59
C LEU A 92 -5.36 11.36 11.19
N THR A 93 -4.37 12.15 11.59
CA THR A 93 -4.23 13.54 11.17
C THR A 93 -2.80 13.83 10.75
N PHE A 94 -2.60 14.67 9.75
CA PHE A 94 -1.29 15.16 9.35
C PHE A 94 -1.38 16.65 9.04
N LYS A 95 -0.77 17.49 9.89
CA LYS A 95 -1.01 18.94 9.89
C LYS A 95 -2.52 19.21 9.97
N ASP A 96 -3.08 19.96 9.02
CA ASP A 96 -4.51 20.30 8.96
C ASP A 96 -5.35 19.25 8.19
N ILE A 97 -4.76 18.13 7.77
CA ILE A 97 -5.43 17.08 7.01
C ILE A 97 -5.92 16.01 7.99
N LYS A 98 -7.23 15.72 7.97
CA LYS A 98 -7.84 14.61 8.69
C LYS A 98 -8.21 13.49 7.72
N GLY A 99 -8.00 12.24 8.13
CA GLY A 99 -8.43 11.08 7.35
C GLY A 99 -9.95 10.91 7.35
N ASP A 100 -10.48 10.39 6.25
CA ASP A 100 -11.86 9.94 6.12
C ASP A 100 -11.86 8.44 5.86
N GLY A 101 -12.08 7.67 6.92
CA GLY A 101 -11.91 6.23 6.88
C GLY A 101 -12.95 5.49 6.06
N LEU A 102 -14.17 6.03 5.95
CA LEU A 102 -15.21 5.40 5.14
C LEU A 102 -15.04 5.75 3.68
N PHE A 103 -14.78 7.03 3.37
CA PHE A 103 -14.64 7.49 1.98
C PHE A 103 -13.40 6.91 1.30
N THR A 104 -12.33 6.66 2.05
CA THR A 104 -11.04 6.19 1.51
C THR A 104 -10.74 4.71 1.79
N LEU A 105 -11.75 3.94 2.19
CA LEU A 105 -11.60 2.58 2.69
C LEU A 105 -10.88 1.67 1.69
N ASP A 106 -11.39 1.56 0.46
CA ASP A 106 -10.90 0.59 -0.52
C ASP A 106 -9.43 0.88 -0.90
N GLU A 107 -9.11 2.15 -1.12
CA GLU A 107 -7.75 2.62 -1.40
C GLU A 107 -6.79 2.39 -0.22
N ASN A 108 -7.26 2.65 1.00
CA ASN A 108 -6.48 2.42 2.21
C ASN A 108 -6.23 0.92 2.44
N PHE A 109 -7.23 0.07 2.16
CA PHE A 109 -7.09 -1.38 2.21
C PHE A 109 -6.03 -1.83 1.20
N ALA A 110 -6.15 -1.39 -0.05
CA ALA A 110 -5.23 -1.70 -1.12
C ALA A 110 -3.78 -1.26 -0.80
N ASP A 111 -3.58 -0.08 -0.21
CA ASP A 111 -2.27 0.37 0.25
C ASP A 111 -1.66 -0.53 1.33
N VAL A 112 -2.43 -0.89 2.36
CA VAL A 112 -1.95 -1.74 3.46
C VAL A 112 -1.64 -3.15 2.95
N PHE A 113 -2.52 -3.73 2.14
CA PHE A 113 -2.32 -5.04 1.53
C PHE A 113 -1.12 -5.03 0.57
N GLY A 114 -1.05 -4.07 -0.33
CA GLY A 114 -0.01 -3.96 -1.35
C GLY A 114 1.39 -3.84 -0.74
N LEU A 115 1.53 -3.04 0.33
CA LEU A 115 2.78 -2.97 1.09
C LEU A 115 3.14 -4.32 1.73
N LYS A 116 2.18 -4.98 2.40
CA LYS A 116 2.41 -6.29 3.04
C LYS A 116 2.83 -7.34 2.01
N LEU A 117 2.12 -7.42 0.87
CA LEU A 117 2.39 -8.38 -0.19
C LEU A 117 3.78 -8.14 -0.80
N SER A 118 4.08 -6.89 -1.15
CA SER A 118 5.38 -6.53 -1.74
C SER A 118 6.53 -6.85 -0.79
N TYR A 119 6.44 -6.45 0.48
CA TYR A 119 7.49 -6.74 1.46
C TYR A 119 7.72 -8.25 1.62
N ARG A 120 6.66 -9.06 1.67
CA ARG A 120 6.77 -10.53 1.77
C ARG A 120 7.45 -11.13 0.53
N ALA A 121 7.15 -10.61 -0.66
CA ALA A 121 7.83 -11.03 -1.88
C ALA A 121 9.31 -10.66 -1.87
N THR A 122 9.64 -9.41 -1.50
CA THR A 122 11.04 -8.94 -1.38
C THR A 122 11.82 -9.76 -0.37
N LYS A 123 11.26 -9.99 0.82
CA LYS A 123 11.90 -10.79 1.87
C LYS A 123 12.31 -12.17 1.36
N ARG A 124 11.39 -12.88 0.69
CA ARG A 124 11.68 -14.20 0.09
C ARG A 124 12.78 -14.14 -0.96
N LEU A 125 12.78 -13.09 -1.79
CA LEU A 125 13.80 -12.92 -2.83
C LEU A 125 15.17 -12.57 -2.24
N VAL A 126 15.22 -11.78 -1.16
CA VAL A 126 16.46 -11.51 -0.41
C VAL A 126 16.98 -12.79 0.25
N GLU A 127 16.12 -13.56 0.92
CA GLU A 127 16.46 -14.84 1.56
C GLU A 127 17.01 -15.87 0.54
N HIS A 128 16.54 -15.83 -0.70
CA HIS A 128 17.03 -16.67 -1.80
C HIS A 128 18.19 -16.07 -2.61
N GLY A 129 18.74 -14.91 -2.20
CA GLY A 129 19.85 -14.25 -2.89
C GLY A 129 19.52 -13.76 -4.31
N LYS A 130 18.25 -13.43 -4.57
CA LYS A 130 17.76 -12.94 -5.88
C LYS A 130 17.72 -11.43 -6.00
N ILE A 131 17.73 -10.71 -4.88
CA ILE A 131 17.79 -9.24 -4.84
C ILE A 131 19.08 -8.81 -4.16
N HIS A 132 19.79 -7.88 -4.78
CA HIS A 132 20.98 -7.27 -4.21
C HIS A 132 20.55 -6.09 -3.34
N VAL A 133 20.82 -6.20 -2.05
CA VAL A 133 20.44 -5.18 -1.05
C VAL A 133 21.46 -4.05 -0.96
N LYS A 134 22.65 -4.22 -1.54
CA LYS A 134 23.68 -3.20 -1.58
C LYS A 134 23.55 -2.39 -2.87
N PHE A 135 23.22 -1.12 -2.72
CA PHE A 135 23.20 -0.15 -3.81
C PHE A 135 24.20 0.98 -3.51
N ALA A 136 24.77 1.57 -4.55
CA ALA A 136 25.82 2.58 -4.42
C ALA A 136 25.39 3.73 -3.48
N GLY A 137 26.14 3.92 -2.39
CA GLY A 137 25.91 4.99 -1.41
C GLY A 137 25.06 4.62 -0.19
N ILE A 138 24.44 3.43 -0.13
CA ILE A 138 23.73 2.91 1.05
C ILE A 138 24.30 1.52 1.37
N THR A 139 25.47 1.49 2.00
CA THR A 139 26.22 0.24 2.18
C THR A 139 25.98 -0.47 3.52
N ASP A 140 25.50 0.27 4.53
CA ASP A 140 25.45 -0.21 5.92
C ASP A 140 24.03 -0.27 6.54
N GLU A 141 23.00 0.20 5.82
CA GLU A 141 21.64 0.21 6.35
C GLU A 141 20.93 -1.14 6.11
N PRO A 142 20.21 -1.69 7.11
CA PRO A 142 19.39 -2.88 6.93
C PRO A 142 18.42 -2.72 5.75
N TRP A 143 18.34 -3.74 4.91
CA TRP A 143 17.56 -3.68 3.67
C TRP A 143 16.08 -3.40 3.97
N GLU A 144 15.55 -3.86 5.10
CA GLU A 144 14.18 -3.58 5.52
C GLU A 144 13.94 -2.07 5.65
N ARG A 145 14.87 -1.33 6.26
CA ARG A 145 14.78 0.13 6.38
C ARG A 145 14.85 0.81 5.02
N VAL A 146 15.70 0.32 4.12
CA VAL A 146 15.78 0.80 2.74
C VAL A 146 14.46 0.58 2.01
N PHE A 147 13.88 -0.62 2.10
CA PHE A 147 12.60 -0.97 1.49
C PHE A 147 11.48 -0.04 1.96
N PHE A 148 11.27 0.10 3.27
CA PHE A 148 10.19 0.93 3.79
C PHE A 148 10.39 2.43 3.51
N SER A 149 11.65 2.89 3.49
CA SER A 149 11.96 4.27 3.09
C SER A 149 11.64 4.49 1.61
N ALA A 150 12.00 3.55 0.73
CA ALA A 150 11.70 3.61 -0.69
C ALA A 150 10.18 3.58 -0.96
N PHE A 151 9.43 2.77 -0.21
CA PHE A 151 7.97 2.77 -0.23
C PHE A 151 7.41 4.15 0.16
N ALA A 152 7.88 4.72 1.27
CA ALA A 152 7.41 6.04 1.71
C ALA A 152 7.72 7.15 0.70
N GLN A 153 8.89 7.08 0.03
CA GLN A 153 9.30 8.04 -0.99
C GLN A 153 8.40 8.04 -2.23
N ARG A 154 7.69 6.94 -2.51
CA ARG A 154 6.68 6.87 -3.58
C ARG A 154 5.65 7.99 -3.48
N SER A 155 5.29 8.35 -2.25
CA SER A 155 4.20 9.28 -1.96
C SER A 155 4.70 10.68 -1.56
N CYS A 156 6.01 10.95 -1.68
CA CYS A 156 6.56 12.28 -1.41
C CYS A 156 5.88 13.33 -2.31
N THR A 157 5.24 14.31 -1.67
CA THR A 157 4.55 15.40 -2.37
C THR A 157 4.56 16.66 -1.52
N ILE A 158 4.51 17.82 -2.20
CA ILE A 158 4.27 19.11 -1.56
C ILE A 158 2.78 19.41 -1.72
N LEU A 159 2.02 19.16 -0.65
CA LEU A 159 0.59 19.48 -0.61
C LEU A 159 0.40 20.97 -0.33
N ALA A 160 0.05 21.73 -1.36
CA ALA A 160 -0.48 23.08 -1.19
C ALA A 160 -1.81 23.00 -0.41
N ARG A 161 -2.12 24.05 0.37
CA ARG A 161 -3.33 24.10 1.21
C ARG A 161 -4.62 23.92 0.40
N GLU A 162 -4.66 24.42 -0.82
CA GLU A 162 -5.84 24.28 -1.71
C GLU A 162 -6.03 22.82 -2.14
N MET A 163 -4.95 22.12 -2.47
CA MET A 163 -4.99 20.70 -2.87
C MET A 163 -5.36 19.76 -1.72
N SER A 164 -5.11 20.17 -0.47
CA SER A 164 -5.45 19.36 0.69
C SER A 164 -6.96 19.27 0.93
N GLN A 165 -7.75 20.17 0.33
CA GLN A 165 -9.22 20.22 0.48
C GLN A 165 -9.96 19.54 -0.67
N ILE A 166 -9.26 19.18 -1.76
CA ILE A 166 -9.87 18.47 -2.89
C ILE A 166 -10.24 17.06 -2.42
N GLN A 167 -11.50 16.64 -2.63
CA GLN A 167 -11.90 15.27 -2.36
C GLN A 167 -11.27 14.33 -3.38
N ASP A 168 -10.73 13.22 -2.88
CA ASP A 168 -10.07 12.16 -3.63
C ASP A 168 -10.38 10.85 -2.90
N VAL A 169 -10.74 9.80 -3.64
CA VAL A 169 -11.01 8.47 -3.08
C VAL A 169 -9.78 7.92 -2.37
N HIS A 170 -8.59 8.38 -2.76
CA HIS A 170 -7.37 8.07 -2.05
C HIS A 170 -7.21 8.94 -0.80
N PRO A 171 -6.73 8.36 0.32
CA PRO A 171 -6.23 9.19 1.42
C PRO A 171 -5.16 10.14 0.90
N LYS A 172 -4.97 11.29 1.54
CA LYS A 172 -3.84 12.16 1.18
C LYS A 172 -2.53 11.43 1.44
N ASN A 173 -1.54 11.60 0.55
CA ASN A 173 -0.28 10.86 0.56
C ASN A 173 0.36 10.63 1.95
N PRO A 174 0.47 11.64 2.86
CA PRO A 174 1.02 11.39 4.19
C PRO A 174 0.20 10.37 5.00
N LEU A 175 -1.12 10.41 4.89
CA LEU A 175 -2.02 9.47 5.57
C LEU A 175 -1.95 8.07 4.95
N ARG A 176 -1.85 7.97 3.61
CA ARG A 176 -1.62 6.69 2.89
C ARG A 176 -0.38 5.98 3.43
N THR A 177 0.75 6.69 3.40
CA THR A 177 2.04 6.16 3.85
C THR A 177 1.99 5.76 5.32
N MET A 178 1.41 6.60 6.19
CA MET A 178 1.32 6.28 7.60
C MET A 178 0.45 5.06 7.88
N SER A 179 -0.74 4.98 7.29
CA SER A 179 -1.68 3.88 7.48
C SER A 179 -1.08 2.55 7.05
N ALA A 180 -0.44 2.51 5.88
CA ALA A 180 0.25 1.32 5.39
C ALA A 180 1.38 0.88 6.35
N LEU A 181 2.27 1.81 6.73
CA LEU A 181 3.42 1.49 7.59
C LEU A 181 3.01 1.10 9.01
N MET A 182 2.04 1.80 9.62
CA MET A 182 1.64 1.53 11.00
C MET A 182 0.96 0.17 11.17
N ASN A 183 0.37 -0.38 10.11
CA ASN A 183 -0.19 -1.74 10.08
C ASN A 183 0.84 -2.82 9.74
N ASN A 184 2.10 -2.46 9.45
CA ASN A 184 3.16 -3.40 9.15
C ASN A 184 4.04 -3.64 10.39
N ARG A 185 4.07 -4.89 10.89
CA ARG A 185 4.88 -5.26 12.07
C ARG A 185 6.38 -5.26 11.76
N GLU A 186 6.73 -5.65 10.54
CA GLU A 186 8.12 -5.72 10.08
C GLU A 186 8.71 -4.31 9.96
N PHE A 187 7.90 -3.32 9.56
CA PHE A 187 8.28 -1.91 9.61
C PHE A 187 8.59 -1.46 11.05
N SER A 188 7.66 -1.68 11.98
CA SER A 188 7.87 -1.27 13.38
C SER A 188 9.11 -1.92 13.98
N LYS A 189 9.41 -3.18 13.60
CA LYS A 189 10.64 -3.87 13.99
C LYS A 189 11.89 -3.26 13.33
N ALA A 190 11.85 -3.03 12.01
CA ALA A 190 12.98 -2.50 11.27
C ALA A 190 13.43 -1.13 11.79
N PHE A 191 12.50 -0.28 12.24
CA PHE A 191 12.78 1.06 12.76
C PHE A 191 12.77 1.17 14.29
N ASP A 192 12.75 0.03 15.00
CA ASP A 192 12.74 0.00 16.47
C ASP A 192 11.66 0.91 17.09
N CYS A 193 10.48 0.94 16.48
CA CYS A 193 9.40 1.85 16.87
C CYS A 193 8.88 1.50 18.27
N VAL A 194 8.90 2.48 19.17
CA VAL A 194 8.40 2.35 20.55
C VAL A 194 6.95 1.82 20.55
N PRO A 195 6.61 0.82 21.37
CA PRO A 195 5.24 0.34 21.51
C PRO A 195 4.25 1.46 21.84
N GLN A 196 3.06 1.41 21.25
CA GLN A 196 2.00 2.43 21.40
C GLN A 196 2.36 3.82 20.86
N SER A 197 3.52 3.98 20.21
CA SER A 197 3.79 5.18 19.43
C SER A 197 2.84 5.26 18.23
N ARG A 198 2.73 6.45 17.64
CA ARG A 198 1.92 6.68 16.45
C ARG A 198 2.18 5.67 15.32
N MET A 199 3.45 5.28 15.12
CA MET A 199 3.84 4.37 14.04
C MET A 199 3.95 2.89 14.48
N ASN A 200 3.62 2.59 15.74
CA ASN A 200 3.51 1.24 16.26
C ASN A 200 2.32 1.14 17.24
N PRO A 201 1.07 1.32 16.75
CA PRO A 201 -0.11 1.26 17.59
C PRO A 201 -0.34 -0.16 18.14
N THR A 202 -1.03 -0.25 19.28
CA THR A 202 -1.41 -1.54 19.88
C THR A 202 -2.24 -2.39 18.92
N THR A 203 -3.23 -1.76 18.28
CA THR A 203 -4.08 -2.38 17.28
C THR A 203 -3.54 -2.10 15.89
N LYS A 204 -3.14 -3.16 15.18
CA LYS A 204 -2.83 -3.14 13.76
C LYS A 204 -3.93 -3.90 13.03
N CYS A 205 -4.46 -3.33 11.95
CA CYS A 205 -5.51 -3.95 11.16
C CYS A 205 -4.91 -5.09 10.33
N ASP A 206 -5.13 -6.33 10.78
CA ASP A 206 -4.43 -7.48 10.24
C ASP A 206 -5.18 -8.11 9.07
N ILE A 207 -4.82 -7.63 7.87
CA ILE A 207 -5.09 -8.24 6.56
C ILE A 207 -4.27 -9.52 6.36
#